data_AF-A0A1A8CX11-F1
#
_entry.id   AF-A0A1A8CX11-F1
#
_cell.length_a   1.000
_cell.length_b   1.000
_cell.length_c   1.000
_cell.angle_alpha   90.00
_cell.angle_beta   90.00
_cell.angle_gamma   90.00
#
_symmetry.space_group_name_H-M   'P 1'
#
loop_
_entity.id
_entity.type
_entity.pdbx_description
1 polymer ?
#
loop_
_entity_poly.entity_id
_entity_poly.type
_entity_poly.pdbx_seq_one_letter_code
_entity_poly.pdbx_strand_id
1 'polypeptide(L)'
;MDFSEAKLKLQQLLNNVTPSELPKLLEWMRNSGELDQPLFDNNKAMLRSIADDLKAMLPVDAMLPSETTAHLKMQQRARPTVHVDSFLYSDEQVDSLCEEGTMSRNYCLSCGSIRTAPLDFISHSFSASELQFLFQNVLPDLTGRTLVDVGSRLGAVLYGVRGHTLVFLCRVACFFKGEFLSVCQQTTSQTLKNTSSHVANPKR
;
A
#
# COMPACT_ATOMS: atom_id res chain seq x y z
N MET A 1 -20.28 -19.33 5.18
CA MET A 1 -21.60 -18.66 5.20
C MET A 1 -21.66 -17.76 3.98
N ASP A 2 -22.66 -17.92 3.13
CA ASP A 2 -22.86 -17.05 1.96
C ASP A 2 -23.66 -15.79 2.34
N PHE A 3 -23.83 -14.85 1.40
CA PHE A 3 -24.53 -13.59 1.65
C PHE A 3 -26.00 -13.80 2.08
N SER A 4 -26.70 -14.76 1.49
CA SER A 4 -28.10 -15.05 1.83
C SER A 4 -28.23 -15.61 3.24
N GLU A 5 -27.38 -16.56 3.60
CA GLU A 5 -27.34 -17.18 4.92
C GLU A 5 -26.92 -16.14 5.99
N ALA A 6 -25.95 -15.28 5.67
CA ALA A 6 -25.51 -14.19 6.54
C ALA A 6 -26.63 -13.18 6.81
N LYS A 7 -27.33 -12.74 5.75
CA LYS A 7 -28.45 -11.80 5.85
C LYS A 7 -29.57 -12.37 6.74
N LEU A 8 -29.90 -13.64 6.56
CA LEU A 8 -30.96 -14.29 7.33
C LEU A 8 -30.62 -14.37 8.82
N LYS A 9 -29.37 -14.76 9.16
CA LYS A 9 -28.90 -14.79 10.56
C LYS A 9 -28.84 -13.40 11.18
N LEU A 10 -28.42 -12.38 10.41
CA LEU A 10 -28.43 -11.00 10.88
C LEU A 10 -29.85 -10.52 11.20
N GLN A 11 -30.82 -10.84 10.35
CA GLN A 11 -32.24 -10.53 10.60
C GLN A 11 -32.78 -11.25 11.84
N GLN A 12 -32.42 -12.52 12.04
CA GLN A 12 -32.79 -13.27 13.24
C GLN A 12 -32.19 -12.64 14.50
N LEU A 13 -30.93 -12.19 14.46
CA LEU A 13 -30.28 -11.49 15.57
C LEU A 13 -30.99 -10.17 15.87
N LEU A 14 -31.29 -9.36 14.87
CA LEU A 14 -32.01 -8.09 15.04
C LEU A 14 -33.40 -8.30 15.65
N ASN A 15 -34.11 -9.36 15.26
CA ASN A 15 -35.43 -9.69 15.82
C ASN A 15 -35.37 -10.15 17.29
N ASN A 16 -34.23 -10.63 17.77
CA ASN A 16 -34.04 -11.06 19.14
C ASN A 16 -33.61 -9.93 20.09
N VAL A 17 -33.26 -8.75 19.55
CA VAL A 17 -32.89 -7.58 20.34
C VAL A 17 -34.15 -6.91 20.88
N THR A 18 -34.10 -6.43 22.12
CA THR A 18 -35.21 -5.71 22.72
C THR A 18 -35.58 -4.47 21.88
N PRO A 19 -36.88 -4.19 21.67
CA PRO A 19 -37.29 -3.06 20.83
C PRO A 19 -36.73 -1.70 21.25
N SER A 20 -36.39 -1.53 22.53
CA SER A 20 -35.79 -0.30 23.08
C SER A 20 -34.31 -0.12 22.73
N GLU A 21 -33.57 -1.20 22.49
CA GLU A 21 -32.14 -1.16 22.16
C GLU A 21 -31.89 -1.26 20.65
N LEU A 22 -32.88 -1.71 19.88
CA LEU A 22 -32.79 -1.86 18.43
C LEU A 22 -32.37 -0.55 17.71
N PRO A 23 -32.90 0.65 18.05
CA PRO A 23 -32.46 1.89 17.41
C PRO A 23 -30.99 2.20 17.65
N LYS A 24 -30.50 2.00 18.89
CA LYS A 24 -29.09 2.23 19.23
C LYS A 24 -28.16 1.25 18.51
N LEU A 25 -28.57 -0.01 18.40
CA LEU A 25 -27.81 -1.02 17.67
C LEU A 25 -27.75 -0.70 16.18
N LEU A 26 -28.87 -0.31 15.56
CA LEU A 26 -28.89 0.08 14.14
C LEU A 26 -28.06 1.34 13.87
N GLU A 27 -28.09 2.31 14.78
CA GLU A 27 -27.24 3.50 14.72
C GLU A 27 -25.76 3.15 14.84
N TRP A 28 -25.40 2.28 15.78
CA TRP A 28 -24.04 1.74 15.88
C TRP A 28 -23.65 0.98 14.61
N MET A 29 -24.47 0.06 14.09
CA MET A 29 -24.16 -0.70 12.87
C MET A 29 -23.96 0.20 11.65
N ARG A 30 -24.69 1.33 11.56
CA ARG A 30 -24.56 2.27 10.44
C ARG A 30 -23.29 3.12 10.52
N ASN A 31 -22.84 3.41 11.74
CA ASN A 31 -21.75 4.37 11.98
C ASN A 31 -20.46 3.72 12.49
N SER A 32 -20.47 2.41 12.77
CA SER A 32 -19.34 1.67 13.30
C SER A 32 -18.46 1.15 12.18
N GLY A 33 -17.24 1.68 12.11
CA GLY A 33 -16.17 1.13 11.27
C GLY A 33 -15.64 -0.23 11.75
N GLU A 34 -16.12 -0.76 12.87
CA GLU A 34 -15.72 -2.08 13.39
C GLU A 34 -16.17 -3.21 12.47
N LEU A 35 -17.32 -3.05 11.78
CA LEU A 35 -17.84 -4.05 10.86
C LEU A 35 -16.95 -4.24 9.61
N ASP A 36 -16.17 -3.21 9.27
CA ASP A 36 -15.26 -3.21 8.13
C ASP A 36 -13.83 -3.68 8.49
N GLN A 37 -13.52 -3.89 9.78
CA GLN A 37 -12.19 -4.34 10.25
C GLN A 37 -11.64 -5.58 9.52
N PRO A 38 -12.42 -6.66 9.30
CA PRO A 38 -11.92 -7.82 8.59
C PRO A 38 -11.52 -7.53 7.14
N LEU A 39 -12.19 -6.57 6.49
CA LEU A 39 -11.83 -6.12 5.14
C LEU A 39 -10.54 -5.29 5.20
N PHE A 40 -10.38 -4.45 6.23
CA PHE A 40 -9.18 -3.63 6.41
C PHE A 40 -7.91 -4.45 6.67
N ASP A 41 -7.99 -5.48 7.50
CA ASP A 41 -6.85 -6.34 7.79
C ASP A 41 -6.41 -7.11 6.55
N ASN A 42 -7.37 -7.60 5.75
CA ASN A 42 -7.08 -8.25 4.48
C ASN A 42 -6.43 -7.29 3.47
N ASN A 43 -6.96 -6.07 3.33
CA ASN A 43 -6.37 -5.06 2.44
C ASN A 43 -4.95 -4.68 2.87
N LYS A 44 -4.72 -4.51 4.18
CA LYS A 44 -3.39 -4.21 4.74
C LYS A 44 -2.41 -5.36 4.52
N ALA A 45 -2.85 -6.61 4.71
CA ALA A 45 -2.04 -7.80 4.42
C ALA A 45 -1.69 -7.91 2.93
N MET A 46 -2.65 -7.63 2.04
CA MET A 46 -2.42 -7.62 0.60
C MET A 46 -1.41 -6.53 0.20
N LEU A 47 -1.58 -5.29 0.68
CA LEU A 47 -0.64 -4.20 0.37
C LEU A 47 0.78 -4.52 0.85
N ARG A 48 0.92 -5.15 2.02
CA ARG A 48 2.22 -5.62 2.52
C ARG A 48 2.82 -6.70 1.61
N SER A 49 2.03 -7.69 1.19
CA SER A 49 2.50 -8.72 0.26
C SER A 49 2.99 -8.10 -1.06
N ILE A 50 2.27 -7.11 -1.58
CA ILE A 50 2.67 -6.42 -2.81
C ILE A 50 3.96 -5.63 -2.59
N ALA A 51 4.10 -4.94 -1.46
CA ALA A 51 5.32 -4.23 -1.11
C ALA A 51 6.52 -5.20 -1.00
N ASP A 52 6.32 -6.40 -0.45
CA ASP A 52 7.37 -7.42 -0.34
C ASP A 52 7.76 -7.99 -1.71
N ASP A 53 6.78 -8.25 -2.59
CA ASP A 53 7.03 -8.66 -3.98
C ASP A 53 7.86 -7.58 -4.71
N LEU A 54 7.50 -6.30 -4.55
CA LEU A 54 8.22 -5.17 -5.15
C LEU A 54 9.65 -5.05 -4.61
N LYS A 55 9.87 -5.22 -3.31
CA LYS A 55 11.20 -5.20 -2.69
C LYS A 55 12.12 -6.29 -3.24
N ALA A 56 11.58 -7.44 -3.63
CA ALA A 56 12.37 -8.51 -4.25
C ALA A 56 12.86 -8.17 -5.67
N MET A 57 12.23 -7.20 -6.34
CA MET A 57 12.53 -6.84 -7.73
C MET A 57 13.26 -5.49 -7.87
N LEU A 58 13.24 -4.67 -6.83
CA LEU A 58 13.74 -3.30 -6.84
C LEU A 58 15.01 -3.16 -5.98
N PRO A 59 15.88 -2.17 -6.28
CA PRO A 59 16.95 -1.79 -5.37
C PRO A 59 16.38 -1.24 -4.05
N VAL A 60 17.22 -1.18 -3.01
CA VAL A 60 16.82 -0.74 -1.67
C VAL A 60 16.25 0.69 -1.67
N ASP A 61 16.81 1.57 -2.50
CA ASP A 61 16.33 2.94 -2.68
C ASP A 61 15.06 3.03 -3.55
N ALA A 62 14.59 1.91 -4.12
CA ALA A 62 13.40 1.81 -4.95
C ALA A 62 13.36 2.78 -6.15
N MET A 63 14.55 3.18 -6.61
CA MET A 63 14.76 4.06 -7.75
C MET A 63 15.17 3.24 -8.97
N LEU A 64 14.47 3.41 -10.08
CA LEU A 64 14.87 2.77 -11.34
C LEU A 64 16.01 3.56 -12.00
N PRO A 65 16.93 2.90 -12.74
CA PRO A 65 18.04 3.59 -13.41
C PRO A 65 17.61 4.71 -14.36
N SER A 66 16.40 4.59 -14.94
CA SER A 66 15.83 5.61 -15.80
C SER A 66 15.42 6.89 -15.06
N GLU A 67 15.34 6.89 -13.73
CA GLU A 67 15.02 8.05 -12.86
C GLU A 67 16.16 9.06 -12.67
N THR A 68 16.95 9.25 -13.73
CA THR A 68 18.16 10.10 -13.74
C THR A 68 17.90 11.53 -13.26
N THR A 69 16.77 12.15 -13.64
CA THR A 69 16.43 13.52 -13.19
C THR A 69 16.24 13.62 -11.68
N ALA A 70 15.65 12.61 -11.04
CA ALA A 70 15.45 12.59 -9.60
C ALA A 70 16.78 12.42 -8.87
N HIS A 71 17.64 11.49 -9.33
CA HIS A 71 19.00 11.33 -8.81
C HIS A 71 19.82 12.63 -8.91
N LEU A 72 19.79 13.31 -10.06
CA LEU A 72 20.50 14.57 -10.25
C LEU A 72 20.00 15.67 -9.28
N LYS A 73 18.68 15.78 -9.08
CA LYS A 73 18.11 16.74 -8.14
C LYS A 73 18.52 16.45 -6.70
N MET A 74 18.61 15.18 -6.30
CA MET A 74 19.07 14.79 -4.97
C MET A 74 20.55 15.14 -4.76
N GLN A 75 21.40 14.91 -5.77
CA GLN A 75 22.82 15.25 -5.74
C GLN A 75 23.08 16.77 -5.70
N GLN A 76 22.18 17.57 -6.25
CA GLN A 76 22.28 19.04 -6.24
C GLN A 76 21.84 19.68 -4.92
N ARG A 77 21.28 18.91 -3.97
CA ARG A 77 20.87 19.46 -2.68
C ARG A 77 22.08 19.79 -1.82
N ALA A 78 21.98 20.89 -1.08
CA ALA A 78 23.02 21.33 -0.14
C ALA A 78 23.30 20.31 0.97
N ARG A 79 22.30 19.47 1.29
CA ARG A 79 22.43 18.33 2.21
C ARG A 79 22.24 17.04 1.43
N PRO A 80 23.12 16.04 1.65
CA PRO A 80 22.96 14.73 1.02
C PRO A 80 21.59 14.15 1.40
N THR A 81 20.83 13.75 0.37
CA THR A 81 19.46 13.28 0.50
C THR A 81 19.38 11.86 -0.04
N VAL A 82 18.70 10.96 0.69
CA VAL A 82 18.46 9.56 0.30
C VAL A 82 16.98 9.36 0.01
N HIS A 83 16.68 8.60 -1.04
CA HIS A 83 15.31 8.23 -1.37
C HIS A 83 14.96 6.92 -0.67
N VAL A 84 13.82 6.92 0.01
CA VAL A 84 13.22 5.75 0.64
C VAL A 84 11.74 5.76 0.31
N ASP A 85 11.26 4.66 -0.26
CA ASP A 85 9.86 4.55 -0.62
C ASP A 85 9.01 4.16 0.59
N SER A 86 8.12 5.07 1.01
CA SER A 86 7.21 4.86 2.16
C SER A 86 6.15 3.79 1.95
N PHE A 87 5.85 3.39 0.70
CA PHE A 87 5.00 2.24 0.41
C PHE A 87 5.72 0.93 0.72
N LEU A 88 7.03 0.87 0.47
CA LEU A 88 7.84 -0.35 0.62
C LEU A 88 8.38 -0.53 2.03
N TYR A 89 8.77 0.56 2.68
CA TYR A 89 9.41 0.56 3.99
C TYR A 89 8.65 1.48 4.95
N SER A 90 8.23 0.94 6.09
CA SER A 90 7.79 1.76 7.22
C SER A 90 8.99 2.39 7.94
N ASP A 91 8.75 3.42 8.75
CA ASP A 91 9.81 4.08 9.52
C ASP A 91 10.56 3.08 10.42
N GLU A 92 9.85 2.10 11.00
CA GLU A 92 10.46 1.04 11.82
C GLU A 92 11.33 0.08 10.99
N GLN A 93 10.94 -0.18 9.74
CA GLN A 93 11.74 -1.00 8.83
C GLN A 93 13.00 -0.24 8.39
N VAL A 94 12.90 1.07 8.17
CA VAL A 94 14.07 1.93 7.89
C VAL A 94 15.01 1.94 9.10
N ASP A 95 14.49 2.02 10.32
CA ASP A 95 15.26 1.89 11.55
C ASP A 95 16.03 0.57 11.60
N SER A 96 15.33 -0.54 11.37
CA SER A 96 15.93 -1.88 11.36
C SER A 96 17.06 -1.99 10.32
N LEU A 97 16.84 -1.47 9.10
CA LEU A 97 17.87 -1.43 8.06
C LEU A 97 19.08 -0.58 8.43
N CYS A 98 18.89 0.46 9.25
CA CYS A 98 19.98 1.27 9.76
C CYS A 98 20.79 0.54 10.84
N GLU A 99 20.11 -0.20 11.72
CA GLU A 99 20.75 -1.04 12.74
C GLU A 99 21.55 -2.19 12.14
N GLU A 100 21.04 -2.80 11.07
CA GLU A 100 21.71 -3.87 10.30
C GLU A 100 22.90 -3.35 9.46
N GLY A 101 23.06 -2.03 9.33
CA GLY A 101 24.13 -1.40 8.54
C GLY A 101 23.87 -1.40 7.03
N THR A 102 22.69 -1.85 6.58
CA THR A 102 22.26 -1.80 5.17
C THR A 102 21.94 -0.36 4.74
N MET A 103 21.47 0.47 5.67
CA MET A 103 21.24 1.90 5.49
C MET A 103 21.94 2.71 6.57
N SER A 104 22.05 4.03 6.38
CA SER A 104 22.53 4.94 7.42
C SER A 104 21.68 6.20 7.43
N ARG A 105 21.36 6.70 8.61
CA ARG A 105 20.74 8.03 8.80
C ARG A 105 21.75 9.17 8.81
N ASN A 106 23.04 8.84 8.80
CA ASN A 106 24.11 9.82 8.88
C ASN A 106 25.14 9.59 7.76
N TYR A 107 25.74 10.67 7.28
CA TYR A 107 26.88 10.62 6.38
C TYR A 107 28.11 11.22 7.05
N CYS A 108 29.27 10.76 6.59
CA CYS A 108 30.53 11.21 7.13
C CYS A 108 30.94 12.55 6.50
N LEU A 109 31.30 13.55 7.33
CA LEU A 109 31.79 14.84 6.83
C LEU A 109 33.22 14.76 6.28
N SER A 110 33.94 13.68 6.60
CA SER A 110 35.34 13.44 6.21
C SER A 110 35.55 11.94 6.19
N CYS A 111 35.73 11.32 5.02
CA CYS A 111 35.64 9.85 4.85
C CYS A 111 36.33 9.05 5.98
N GLY A 112 35.60 8.09 6.57
CA GLY A 112 36.08 7.27 7.68
C GLY A 112 36.10 7.94 9.07
N SER A 113 35.63 9.18 9.21
CA SER A 113 35.58 9.86 10.51
C SER A 113 34.32 9.52 11.33
N ILE A 114 34.45 9.62 12.64
CA ILE A 114 33.34 9.56 13.61
C ILE A 114 32.47 10.83 13.54
N ARG A 115 32.96 11.89 12.87
CA ARG A 115 32.24 13.15 12.72
C ARG A 115 31.23 13.04 11.58
N THR A 116 30.00 12.71 11.94
CA THR A 116 28.89 12.51 11.01
C THR A 116 27.86 13.63 11.09
N ALA A 117 27.08 13.81 10.02
CA ALA A 117 25.93 14.70 9.96
C ALA A 117 24.69 13.94 9.44
N PRO A 118 23.46 14.37 9.79
CA PRO A 118 22.25 13.68 9.39
C PRO A 118 22.01 13.75 7.87
N LEU A 119 21.46 12.67 7.33
CA LEU A 119 20.94 12.56 5.97
C LEU A 119 19.47 13.00 5.93
N ASP A 120 19.09 13.67 4.85
CA ASP A 120 17.68 13.96 4.59
C ASP A 120 17.04 12.76 3.88
N PHE A 121 15.86 12.32 4.33
CA PHE A 121 15.08 11.27 3.69
C PHE A 121 13.92 11.86 2.87
N ILE A 122 13.71 11.35 1.67
CA ILE A 122 12.57 11.71 0.83
C ILE A 122 11.84 10.47 0.33
N SER A 123 10.52 10.56 0.23
CA SER A 123 9.67 9.57 -0.42
C SER A 123 8.85 10.24 -1.52
N HIS A 124 8.64 9.50 -2.61
CA HIS A 124 7.75 9.89 -3.71
C HIS A 124 6.52 8.98 -3.82
N SER A 125 6.13 8.31 -2.74
CA SER A 125 4.98 7.41 -2.72
C SER A 125 4.26 7.48 -1.39
N PHE A 126 2.95 7.18 -1.42
CA PHE A 126 2.13 7.08 -0.22
C PHE A 126 2.50 5.82 0.56
N SER A 127 2.57 5.95 1.88
CA SER A 127 2.64 4.81 2.80
C SER A 127 1.34 4.00 2.79
N ALA A 128 1.42 2.76 3.25
CA ALA A 128 0.24 1.90 3.37
C ALA A 128 -0.86 2.52 4.28
N SER A 129 -0.46 3.23 5.34
CA SER A 129 -1.37 3.95 6.24
C SER A 129 -2.02 5.17 5.56
N GLU A 130 -1.26 5.95 4.79
CA GLU A 130 -1.82 7.08 4.04
C GLU A 130 -2.78 6.60 2.95
N LEU A 131 -2.45 5.51 2.23
CA LEU A 131 -3.36 4.89 1.27
C LEU A 131 -4.64 4.42 1.96
N GLN A 132 -4.51 3.75 3.10
CA GLN A 132 -5.68 3.31 3.88
C GLN A 132 -6.55 4.50 4.27
N PHE A 133 -5.96 5.58 4.76
CA PHE A 133 -6.70 6.80 5.11
C PHE A 133 -7.40 7.41 3.89
N LEU A 134 -6.70 7.48 2.75
CA LEU A 134 -7.24 8.03 1.50
C LEU A 134 -8.48 7.27 1.04
N PHE A 135 -8.43 5.93 1.00
CA PHE A 135 -9.55 5.10 0.55
C PHE A 135 -10.72 5.07 1.54
N GLN A 136 -10.46 5.27 2.83
CA GLN A 136 -11.49 5.21 3.87
C GLN A 136 -12.21 6.54 4.07
N ASN A 137 -11.45 7.64 4.11
CA ASN A 137 -11.95 8.91 4.65
C ASN A 137 -12.07 10.01 3.60
N VAL A 138 -11.36 9.87 2.48
CA VAL A 138 -11.23 10.94 1.50
C VAL A 138 -11.95 10.59 0.20
N LEU A 139 -11.77 9.37 -0.30
CA LEU A 139 -12.37 8.96 -1.56
C LEU A 139 -13.83 8.53 -1.37
N PRO A 140 -14.74 8.97 -2.26
CA PRO A 140 -16.12 8.48 -2.27
C PRO A 140 -16.19 7.04 -2.80
N ASP A 141 -17.36 6.41 -2.71
CA ASP A 141 -17.58 5.10 -3.36
C ASP A 141 -17.24 5.16 -4.86
N LEU A 142 -16.24 4.35 -5.24
CA LEU A 142 -15.69 4.26 -6.58
C LEU A 142 -16.35 3.14 -7.42
N THR A 143 -17.37 2.46 -6.88
CA THR A 143 -18.05 1.36 -7.58
C THR A 143 -18.59 1.81 -8.93
N GLY A 144 -18.17 1.12 -10.00
CA GLY A 144 -18.56 1.43 -11.38
C GLY A 144 -17.90 2.68 -11.98
N ARG A 145 -16.95 3.30 -11.28
CA ARG A 145 -16.19 4.46 -11.77
C ARG A 145 -14.80 4.04 -12.27
N THR A 146 -14.26 4.81 -13.20
CA THR A 146 -12.88 4.64 -13.67
C THR A 146 -11.96 5.56 -12.88
N LEU A 147 -10.94 5.00 -12.22
CA LEU A 147 -9.91 5.77 -11.53
C LEU A 147 -8.66 5.89 -12.41
N VAL A 148 -8.11 7.10 -12.51
CA VAL A 148 -6.86 7.39 -13.21
C VAL A 148 -5.87 7.96 -12.20
N ASP A 149 -4.72 7.29 -12.02
CA ASP A 149 -3.64 7.73 -11.14
C ASP A 149 -2.48 8.31 -11.98
N VAL A 150 -2.33 9.63 -12.00
CA VAL A 150 -1.29 10.28 -12.81
C VAL A 150 -0.01 10.42 -12.00
N GLY A 151 1.08 9.82 -12.48
CA GLY A 151 2.35 9.84 -11.76
C GLY A 151 2.47 8.72 -10.72
N SER A 152 1.75 7.62 -10.95
CA SER A 152 1.64 6.45 -10.06
C SER A 152 2.96 5.80 -9.62
N ARG A 153 4.08 6.07 -10.30
CA ARG A 153 5.41 5.47 -10.08
C ARG A 153 5.33 3.93 -10.01
N LEU A 154 5.40 3.34 -8.81
CA LEU A 154 5.28 1.89 -8.57
C LEU A 154 3.82 1.38 -8.57
N GLY A 155 2.82 2.26 -8.64
CA GLY A 155 1.40 1.91 -8.64
C GLY A 155 0.79 1.75 -7.24
N ALA A 156 1.42 2.31 -6.19
CA ALA A 156 0.98 2.18 -4.80
C ALA A 156 -0.52 2.50 -4.62
N VAL A 157 -0.99 3.61 -5.19
CA VAL A 157 -2.40 4.00 -5.15
C VAL A 157 -3.28 2.98 -5.86
N LEU A 158 -2.88 2.50 -7.04
CA LEU A 158 -3.64 1.50 -7.81
C LEU A 158 -3.77 0.16 -7.07
N TYR A 159 -2.77 -0.23 -6.28
CA TYR A 159 -2.85 -1.44 -5.44
C TYR A 159 -3.85 -1.29 -4.30
N GLY A 160 -4.01 -0.08 -3.72
CA GLY A 160 -5.01 0.19 -2.70
C GLY A 160 -6.46 0.11 -3.19
N VAL A 161 -6.69 0.28 -4.49
CA VAL A 161 -8.04 0.24 -5.11
C VAL A 161 -8.55 -1.19 -5.30
N ARG A 162 -7.69 -2.22 -5.22
CA ARG A 162 -7.99 -3.63 -5.58
C ARG A 162 -8.94 -4.38 -4.62
N GLY A 163 -9.94 -3.68 -4.08
CA GLY A 163 -11.20 -4.23 -3.53
C GLY A 163 -12.43 -3.89 -4.37
N HIS A 164 -12.34 -2.97 -5.34
CA HIS A 164 -13.43 -2.63 -6.27
C HIS A 164 -13.01 -2.94 -7.71
N THR A 165 -13.94 -3.41 -8.54
CA THR A 165 -13.71 -3.82 -9.95
C THR A 165 -12.92 -2.78 -10.72
N LEU A 166 -11.61 -2.97 -10.87
CA LEU A 166 -10.79 -2.21 -11.82
C LEU A 166 -9.63 -3.07 -12.35
N VAL A 167 -9.98 -4.00 -13.25
CA VAL A 167 -9.04 -4.50 -14.25
C VAL A 167 -8.94 -3.40 -15.31
N PHE A 168 -7.72 -3.08 -15.76
CA PHE A 168 -7.39 -1.98 -16.68
C PHE A 168 -7.36 -0.58 -16.08
N LEU A 169 -6.23 -0.15 -15.52
CA LEU A 169 -5.66 1.14 -15.93
C LEU A 169 -4.15 1.34 -15.63
N CYS A 170 -3.37 0.27 -15.50
CA CYS A 170 -1.91 0.38 -15.36
C CYS A 170 -1.24 1.02 -16.60
N ARG A 171 -1.88 0.99 -17.79
CA ARG A 171 -1.32 1.59 -19.02
C ARG A 171 -1.44 3.11 -19.15
N VAL A 172 -2.39 3.75 -18.48
CA VAL A 172 -2.61 5.21 -18.57
C VAL A 172 -1.94 5.95 -17.41
N ALA A 173 -1.76 5.26 -16.27
CA ALA A 173 -1.24 5.81 -15.02
C ALA A 173 0.29 5.96 -14.96
N CYS A 174 1.02 5.08 -15.64
CA CYS A 174 2.49 5.16 -15.72
C CYS A 174 2.88 6.21 -16.76
N PHE A 175 2.92 7.48 -16.34
CA PHE A 175 3.52 8.52 -17.17
C PHE A 175 5.02 8.21 -17.39
N PHE A 176 5.38 8.02 -18.66
CA PHE A 176 6.69 8.17 -19.31
C PHE A 176 7.79 7.09 -19.25
N LYS A 177 7.73 6.02 -18.46
CA LYS A 177 8.83 5.01 -18.43
C LYS A 177 8.33 3.57 -18.46
N GLY A 178 8.73 2.84 -19.50
CA GLY A 178 8.34 1.43 -19.74
C GLY A 178 8.80 0.45 -18.65
N GLU A 179 9.86 0.79 -17.90
CA GLU A 179 10.36 -0.05 -16.80
C GLU A 179 9.35 -0.16 -15.66
N PHE A 180 8.70 0.95 -15.26
CA PHE A 180 7.63 0.91 -14.25
C PHE A 180 6.46 0.04 -14.69
N LEU A 181 6.07 0.13 -15.96
CA LEU A 181 5.00 -0.69 -16.51
C LEU A 181 5.36 -2.17 -16.43
N SER A 182 6.61 -2.54 -16.71
CA SER A 182 7.10 -3.92 -16.60
C SER A 182 7.03 -4.42 -15.15
N VAL A 183 7.51 -3.62 -14.19
CA VAL A 183 7.48 -3.96 -12.75
C VAL A 183 6.04 -4.14 -12.28
N CYS A 184 5.14 -3.21 -12.60
CA CYS A 184 3.73 -3.30 -12.21
C CYS A 184 3.00 -4.51 -12.82
N GLN A 185 3.32 -4.85 -14.08
CA GLN A 185 2.76 -6.02 -14.77
C GLN A 185 3.25 -7.35 -14.17
N GLN A 186 4.55 -7.44 -13.85
CA GLN A 186 5.14 -8.63 -13.22
C GLN A 186 4.57 -8.85 -11.82
N THR A 187 4.53 -7.79 -10.99
CA THR A 187 3.95 -7.81 -9.64
C THR A 187 2.49 -8.25 -9.70
N THR A 188 1.69 -7.62 -10.56
CA THR A 188 0.28 -7.98 -10.75
C THR A 188 0.10 -9.45 -11.16
N SER A 189 0.96 -9.96 -12.05
CA SER A 189 0.89 -11.34 -12.51
C SER A 189 1.27 -12.34 -11.41
N GLN A 190 2.22 -11.99 -10.53
CA GLN A 190 2.61 -12.81 -9.38
C GLN A 190 1.52 -12.82 -8.31
N THR A 191 0.97 -11.67 -7.94
CA THR A 191 -0.13 -11.57 -6.96
C THR A 191 -1.38 -12.35 -7.42
N LEU A 192 -1.71 -12.31 -8.72
CA LEU A 192 -2.82 -13.10 -9.30
C LEU A 192 -2.58 -14.62 -9.24
N LYS A 193 -1.34 -15.07 -9.40
CA LYS A 193 -0.96 -16.50 -9.25
C LYS A 193 -1.01 -16.94 -7.78
N ASN A 194 -0.57 -16.08 -6.86
CA ASN A 194 -0.57 -16.37 -5.42
C ASN A 194 -1.99 -16.41 -4.83
N THR A 195 -2.88 -15.53 -5.32
CA THR A 195 -4.31 -15.57 -4.95
C THR A 195 -5.04 -16.79 -5.54
N SER A 196 -4.70 -17.21 -6.77
CA SER A 196 -5.29 -18.41 -7.39
C SER A 196 -4.83 -19.73 -6.73
N SER A 197 -3.61 -19.78 -6.19
CA SER A 197 -3.09 -20.96 -5.48
C SER A 197 -3.65 -21.10 -4.06
N HIS A 198 -4.07 -20.01 -3.42
CA HIS A 198 -4.81 -20.06 -2.14
C HIS A 198 -6.26 -20.55 -2.29
N VAL A 199 -6.87 -20.43 -3.46
CA VAL A 199 -8.22 -20.97 -3.75
C VAL A 199 -8.18 -22.45 -4.15
N ALA A 200 -7.04 -22.97 -4.60
CA ALA A 200 -6.91 -24.33 -5.13
C ALA A 200 -6.60 -25.41 -4.07
N ASN A 201 -6.58 -25.10 -2.77
CA ASN A 201 -6.42 -26.12 -1.73
C ASN A 201 -7.56 -26.08 -0.69
N PRO A 202 -8.77 -26.56 -1.04
CA PRO A 202 -9.72 -27.00 -0.03
C PRO A 202 -9.15 -28.29 0.56
N LYS A 203 -8.41 -28.15 1.67
CA LYS A 203 -7.94 -29.32 2.42
C LYS A 203 -9.13 -30.21 2.75
N ARG A 204 -8.99 -31.47 2.33
CA ARG A 204 -9.72 -32.66 2.79
C ARG A 204 -9.79 -32.75 4.31
#